data_AF-A0A3D4XEF8-F1
#
_entry.id   AF-A0A3D4XEF8-F1
#
_cell.length_a   1.000
_cell.length_b   1.000
_cell.length_c   1.000
_cell.angle_alpha   90.00
_cell.angle_beta   90.00
_cell.angle_gamma   90.00
#
_symmetry.space_group_name_H-M   'P 1'
#
loop_
_entity.id
_entity.type
_entity.pdbx_description
1 polymer ?
#
loop_
_entity_poly.entity_id
_entity_poly.type
_entity_poly.pdbx_seq_one_letter_code
_entity_poly.pdbx_strand_id
1 'polypeptide(L)'
;MKLFSRSILKVLLPIIAFSLSAAILQAQVTDDQITVKRERHFKGEALYGFMNGGSELYLEYGFKNLRAIDVVYKGEEYTVEIYKMESPEDAFGIYSIHTYGILFADTVFTYDCHTTMQLQTISGDTYYTVVFEKPSKEINYDAVNLVKHYMIEADTSAIFTIPEQLSEIVIQKSGKLKFMRGPLAVLAAVPELTDYFKNLTNYKIWSLKDEKSHISKAFFYSKNEESITRLKSLLRPSDLILQGNDWLLFEF
;
A
#
# COMPACT_ATOMS: atom_id res chain seq x y z
N MET A 1 26.20 -13.30 80.51
CA MET A 1 26.66 -11.93 80.23
C MET A 1 26.69 -11.73 78.72
N LYS A 2 25.74 -10.93 78.19
CA LYS A 2 25.74 -10.20 76.89
C LYS A 2 25.95 -11.01 75.58
N LEU A 3 25.33 -10.76 74.43
CA LEU A 3 24.38 -9.79 73.84
C LEU A 3 24.07 -10.34 72.42
N PHE A 4 22.85 -10.12 71.88
CA PHE A 4 22.48 -9.76 70.48
C PHE A 4 23.11 -10.52 69.28
N SER A 5 22.44 -10.83 68.16
CA SER A 5 21.43 -10.05 67.43
C SER A 5 20.70 -10.87 66.34
N ARG A 6 19.50 -10.39 66.02
CA ARG A 6 18.61 -10.65 64.86
C ARG A 6 19.31 -10.87 63.50
N SER A 7 18.78 -11.76 62.66
CA SER A 7 18.56 -11.51 61.22
C SER A 7 17.61 -12.56 60.60
N ILE A 8 16.33 -12.24 60.45
CA ILE A 8 15.63 -12.00 59.17
C ILE A 8 15.17 -13.28 58.44
N LEU A 9 13.89 -13.55 58.66
CA LEU A 9 12.91 -14.18 57.80
C LEU A 9 13.00 -13.68 56.33
N LYS A 10 13.29 -14.56 55.37
CA LYS A 10 12.86 -14.40 53.96
C LYS A 10 12.57 -15.78 53.36
N VAL A 11 11.33 -16.24 53.54
CA VAL A 11 10.77 -17.33 52.74
C VAL A 11 10.49 -16.74 51.35
N LEU A 12 11.27 -17.16 50.35
CA LEU A 12 10.98 -16.86 48.94
C LEU A 12 9.82 -17.77 48.49
N LEU A 13 8.63 -17.22 48.33
CA LEU A 13 7.61 -17.80 47.46
C LEU A 13 7.92 -17.39 46.01
N PRO A 14 7.97 -18.30 45.03
CA PRO A 14 7.93 -17.89 43.64
C PRO A 14 6.48 -17.53 43.31
N ILE A 15 6.23 -16.24 43.08
CA ILE A 15 5.02 -15.77 42.41
C ILE A 15 5.14 -16.21 40.96
N ILE A 16 4.42 -17.26 40.58
CA ILE A 16 4.22 -17.60 39.17
C ILE A 16 3.30 -16.52 38.61
N ALA A 17 3.90 -15.47 38.05
CA ALA A 17 3.20 -14.53 37.19
C ALA A 17 2.91 -15.26 35.88
N PHE A 18 1.76 -15.92 35.82
CA PHE A 18 1.19 -16.41 34.57
C PHE A 18 0.78 -15.16 33.77
N SER A 19 1.67 -14.67 32.92
CA SER A 19 1.32 -13.68 31.91
C SER A 19 0.38 -14.37 30.93
N LEU A 20 -0.92 -14.22 31.16
CA LEU A 20 -1.95 -14.55 30.19
C LEU A 20 -1.77 -13.60 29.01
N SER A 21 -0.84 -13.93 28.12
CA SER A 21 -0.77 -13.33 26.81
C SER A 21 -2.06 -13.74 26.10
N ALA A 22 -3.02 -12.83 26.05
CA ALA A 22 -4.17 -12.94 25.15
C ALA A 22 -3.62 -12.87 23.72
N ALA A 23 -3.08 -13.98 23.23
CA ALA A 23 -2.97 -14.20 21.81
C ALA A 23 -4.42 -14.18 21.31
N ILE A 24 -4.84 -13.05 20.76
CA ILE A 24 -6.09 -12.96 20.01
C ILE A 24 -5.90 -13.96 18.87
N LEU A 25 -6.49 -15.14 19.03
CA LEU A 25 -6.62 -16.09 17.95
C LEU A 25 -7.53 -15.40 16.93
N GLN A 26 -6.94 -14.72 15.95
CA GLN A 26 -7.69 -14.26 14.79
C GLN A 26 -8.15 -15.54 14.09
N ALA A 27 -9.39 -15.94 14.33
CA ALA A 27 -9.99 -17.10 13.68
C ALA A 27 -9.88 -16.89 12.17
N GLN A 28 -9.22 -17.83 11.50
CA GLN A 28 -9.12 -17.83 10.05
C GLN A 28 -10.54 -17.97 9.48
N VAL A 29 -10.93 -17.05 8.60
CA VAL A 29 -12.23 -17.14 7.93
C VAL A 29 -12.24 -18.37 7.05
N THR A 30 -13.29 -19.16 7.20
CA THR A 30 -13.52 -20.37 6.42
C THR A 30 -14.62 -20.11 5.37
N ASP A 31 -14.58 -20.85 4.26
CA ASP A 31 -15.50 -20.65 3.12
C ASP A 31 -16.97 -20.75 3.54
N ASP A 32 -17.31 -21.60 4.51
CA ASP A 32 -18.68 -21.78 5.01
C ASP A 32 -19.24 -20.55 5.75
N GLN A 33 -18.39 -19.61 6.13
CA GLN A 33 -18.79 -18.35 6.77
C GLN A 33 -19.09 -17.24 5.76
N ILE A 34 -18.67 -17.39 4.50
CA ILE A 34 -18.81 -16.38 3.46
C ILE A 34 -19.89 -16.85 2.48
N THR A 35 -20.96 -16.04 2.31
CA THR A 35 -21.94 -16.29 1.26
C THR A 35 -21.60 -15.44 0.03
N VAL A 36 -21.11 -16.07 -1.04
CA VAL A 36 -20.88 -15.39 -2.32
C VAL A 36 -22.20 -15.14 -3.03
N LYS A 37 -22.51 -13.87 -3.30
CA LYS A 37 -23.72 -13.44 -4.00
C LYS A 37 -23.49 -13.37 -5.51
N ARG A 38 -22.30 -12.91 -5.90
CA ARG A 38 -21.90 -12.75 -7.29
C ARG A 38 -20.39 -12.76 -7.40
N GLU A 39 -19.87 -13.40 -8.44
CA GLU A 39 -18.45 -13.39 -8.76
C GLU A 39 -18.26 -13.14 -10.27
N ARG A 40 -17.32 -12.28 -10.61
CA ARG A 40 -17.04 -11.85 -11.98
C ARG A 40 -15.54 -11.77 -12.21
N HIS A 41 -15.11 -12.19 -13.40
CA HIS A 41 -13.72 -12.10 -13.82
C HIS A 41 -13.58 -11.24 -15.06
N PHE A 42 -12.59 -10.35 -15.05
CA PHE A 42 -12.28 -9.46 -16.17
C PHE A 42 -10.81 -9.61 -16.56
N LYS A 43 -10.51 -9.53 -17.87
CA LYS A 43 -9.16 -9.61 -18.43
C LYS A 43 -9.02 -8.61 -19.58
N GLY A 44 -7.85 -8.01 -19.72
CA GLY A 44 -7.56 -7.05 -20.78
C GLY A 44 -8.62 -5.96 -20.88
N GLU A 45 -9.12 -5.70 -22.09
CA GLU A 45 -10.11 -4.66 -22.38
C GLU A 45 -11.49 -4.90 -21.75
N ALA A 46 -11.80 -6.10 -21.24
CA ALA A 46 -13.06 -6.33 -20.52
C ALA A 46 -13.18 -5.45 -19.26
N LEU A 47 -12.07 -4.90 -18.76
CA LEU A 47 -12.06 -3.97 -17.64
C LEU A 47 -12.86 -2.68 -17.95
N TYR A 48 -12.91 -2.23 -19.21
CA TYR A 48 -13.71 -1.07 -19.62
C TYR A 48 -15.21 -1.25 -19.35
N GLY A 49 -15.71 -2.49 -19.41
CA GLY A 49 -17.10 -2.81 -19.10
C GLY A 49 -17.39 -2.87 -17.60
N PHE A 50 -16.35 -2.98 -16.77
CA PHE A 50 -16.46 -2.98 -15.31
C PHE A 50 -16.33 -1.57 -14.73
N MET A 51 -15.34 -0.81 -15.18
CA MET A 51 -15.05 0.54 -14.68
C MET A 51 -15.60 1.59 -15.64
N ASN A 52 -16.48 2.45 -15.16
CA ASN A 52 -17.03 3.58 -15.93
C ASN A 52 -16.01 4.72 -16.05
N GLY A 53 -14.89 4.47 -16.73
CA GLY A 53 -13.71 5.32 -16.80
C GLY A 53 -12.58 4.86 -15.87
N GLY A 54 -11.34 5.22 -16.21
CA GLY A 54 -10.15 4.94 -15.40
C GLY A 54 -9.46 3.61 -15.67
N SER A 55 -10.00 2.76 -16.56
CA SER A 55 -9.37 1.50 -16.98
C SER A 55 -8.01 1.71 -17.62
N GLU A 56 -7.82 2.83 -18.33
CA GLU A 56 -6.58 3.18 -19.00
C GLU A 56 -5.41 3.29 -18.01
N LEU A 57 -5.68 3.77 -16.79
CA LEU A 57 -4.68 3.83 -15.74
C LEU A 57 -4.24 2.41 -15.33
N TYR A 58 -5.19 1.51 -15.10
CA TYR A 58 -4.90 0.10 -14.77
C TYR A 58 -4.11 -0.59 -15.88
N LEU A 59 -4.44 -0.31 -17.15
CA LEU A 59 -3.70 -0.83 -18.30
C LEU A 59 -2.28 -0.26 -18.39
N GLU A 60 -2.06 1.02 -18.05
CA GLU A 60 -0.72 1.61 -17.96
C GLU A 60 0.15 0.92 -16.89
N TYR A 61 -0.46 0.45 -15.80
CA TYR A 61 0.17 -0.38 -14.78
C TYR A 61 0.15 -1.89 -15.11
N GLY A 62 -0.06 -2.29 -16.36
CA GLY A 62 0.08 -3.70 -16.76
C GLY A 62 -0.96 -4.63 -16.13
N PHE A 63 -2.20 -4.16 -15.97
CA PHE A 63 -3.34 -4.97 -15.53
C PHE A 63 -3.41 -6.33 -16.24
N LYS A 64 -3.53 -7.41 -15.46
CA LYS A 64 -3.67 -8.79 -15.97
C LYS A 64 -5.10 -9.25 -15.91
N ASN A 65 -5.67 -9.22 -14.71
CA ASN A 65 -7.04 -9.66 -14.48
C ASN A 65 -7.61 -9.08 -13.18
N LEU A 66 -8.93 -9.03 -13.11
CA LEU A 66 -9.71 -8.67 -11.93
C LEU A 66 -10.63 -9.83 -11.56
N ARG A 67 -10.67 -10.17 -10.28
CA ARG A 67 -11.72 -10.98 -9.66
C ARG A 67 -12.54 -10.06 -8.75
N ALA A 68 -13.80 -9.83 -9.09
CA ALA A 68 -14.74 -8.99 -8.34
C ALA A 68 -15.84 -9.86 -7.73
N ILE A 69 -15.96 -9.82 -6.41
CA ILE A 69 -16.77 -10.74 -5.60
C ILE A 69 -17.66 -9.92 -4.66
N ASP A 70 -18.97 -10.08 -4.80
CA ASP A 70 -19.93 -9.52 -3.86
C ASP A 70 -20.28 -10.62 -2.85
N VAL A 71 -20.08 -10.36 -1.56
CA VAL A 71 -20.24 -11.35 -0.50
C VAL A 71 -21.05 -10.81 0.68
N VAL A 72 -21.71 -11.74 1.38
CA VAL A 72 -22.24 -11.49 2.72
C VAL A 72 -21.35 -12.21 3.71
N TYR A 73 -20.84 -11.49 4.70
CA TYR A 73 -20.02 -12.04 5.79
C TYR A 73 -20.52 -11.46 7.11
N LYS A 74 -20.83 -12.33 8.08
CA LYS A 74 -21.44 -11.98 9.37
C LYS A 74 -22.69 -11.07 9.26
N GLY A 75 -23.45 -11.24 8.18
CA GLY A 75 -24.72 -10.52 7.96
C GLY A 75 -24.56 -9.12 7.33
N GLU A 76 -23.34 -8.70 6.98
CA GLU A 76 -23.05 -7.43 6.31
C GLU A 76 -22.57 -7.69 4.87
N GLU A 77 -22.81 -6.75 3.96
CA GLU A 77 -22.43 -6.85 2.54
C GLU A 77 -21.08 -6.19 2.26
N TYR A 78 -20.28 -6.87 1.44
CA TYR A 78 -18.95 -6.42 1.02
C TYR A 78 -18.76 -6.65 -0.47
N THR A 79 -18.05 -5.74 -1.13
CA THR A 79 -17.50 -5.94 -2.46
C THR A 79 -15.99 -6.08 -2.35
N VAL A 80 -15.48 -7.26 -2.72
CA VAL A 80 -14.05 -7.58 -2.75
C VAL A 80 -13.57 -7.52 -4.20
N GLU A 81 -12.59 -6.68 -4.48
CA GLU A 81 -11.95 -6.60 -5.80
C GLU A 81 -10.47 -6.92 -5.67
N ILE A 82 -10.02 -7.87 -6.49
CA ILE A 82 -8.67 -8.42 -6.46
C ILE A 82 -8.06 -8.22 -7.85
N TYR A 83 -7.18 -7.23 -7.96
CA TYR A 83 -6.51 -6.84 -9.20
C TYR A 83 -5.13 -7.47 -9.26
N LYS A 84 -4.92 -8.40 -10.19
CA LYS A 84 -3.59 -8.92 -10.53
C LYS A 84 -2.93 -7.98 -11.52
N MET A 85 -1.76 -7.49 -11.17
CA MET A 85 -0.94 -6.59 -11.99
C MET A 85 0.28 -7.34 -12.56
N GLU A 86 1.10 -6.67 -13.38
CA GLU A 86 2.32 -7.25 -13.94
C GLU A 86 3.42 -7.40 -12.90
N SER A 87 3.57 -6.45 -11.97
CA SER A 87 4.61 -6.48 -10.94
C SER A 87 4.13 -5.93 -9.58
N PRO A 88 4.89 -6.15 -8.50
CA PRO A 88 4.61 -5.53 -7.21
C PRO A 88 4.60 -4.00 -7.23
N GLU A 89 5.49 -3.37 -8.01
CA GLU A 89 5.44 -1.91 -8.17
C GLU A 89 4.16 -1.46 -8.87
N ASP A 90 3.63 -2.27 -9.78
CA ASP A 90 2.40 -1.94 -10.49
C ASP A 90 1.16 -2.02 -9.61
N ALA A 91 1.08 -3.04 -8.76
CA ALA A 91 0.07 -3.13 -7.71
C ALA A 91 0.19 -1.95 -6.73
N PHE A 92 1.41 -1.63 -6.28
CA PHE A 92 1.64 -0.47 -5.43
C PHE A 92 1.26 0.85 -6.13
N GLY A 93 1.50 0.97 -7.43
CA GLY A 93 1.16 2.15 -8.22
C GLY A 93 -0.33 2.46 -8.17
N ILE A 94 -1.16 1.49 -8.55
CA ILE A 94 -2.62 1.59 -8.48
C ILE A 94 -3.07 1.87 -7.05
N TYR A 95 -2.58 1.10 -6.08
CA TYR A 95 -2.88 1.29 -4.67
C TYR A 95 -2.60 2.74 -4.24
N SER A 96 -1.39 3.22 -4.51
CA SER A 96 -0.91 4.52 -4.06
C SER A 96 -1.72 5.67 -4.64
N ILE A 97 -2.20 5.57 -5.89
CA ILE A 97 -3.05 6.61 -6.51
C ILE A 97 -4.44 6.65 -5.84
N HIS A 98 -5.02 5.49 -5.54
CA HIS A 98 -6.39 5.38 -5.04
C HIS A 98 -6.52 5.46 -3.52
N THR A 99 -5.42 5.68 -2.78
CA THR A 99 -5.47 5.91 -1.33
C THR A 99 -5.67 7.40 -1.01
N TYR A 100 -6.85 7.74 -0.51
CA TYR A 100 -7.25 9.08 -0.05
C TYR A 100 -8.28 8.97 1.08
N GLY A 101 -8.53 10.06 1.84
CA GLY A 101 -9.52 10.04 2.93
C GLY A 101 -9.16 9.09 4.08
N ILE A 102 -7.87 8.94 4.35
CA ILE A 102 -7.30 7.95 5.27
C ILE A 102 -7.71 8.25 6.72
N LEU A 103 -8.24 7.22 7.39
CA LEU A 103 -8.37 7.18 8.85
C LEU A 103 -7.19 6.46 9.50
N PHE A 104 -6.80 5.32 8.94
CA PHE A 104 -5.65 4.52 9.38
C PHE A 104 -4.84 4.06 8.18
N ALA A 105 -3.51 4.07 8.31
CA ALA A 105 -2.60 3.66 7.27
C ALA A 105 -1.39 2.91 7.84
N ASP A 106 -0.93 1.91 7.11
CA ASP A 106 0.22 1.07 7.45
C ASP A 106 0.10 0.42 8.85
N THR A 107 -1.11 -0.04 9.21
CA THR A 107 -1.47 -0.47 10.57
C THR A 107 -1.60 -1.98 10.75
N VAL A 108 -2.31 -2.66 9.84
CA VAL A 108 -2.57 -4.11 9.92
C VAL A 108 -1.69 -4.86 8.93
N PHE A 109 -1.55 -4.34 7.71
CA PHE A 109 -0.63 -4.83 6.70
C PHE A 109 0.53 -3.83 6.52
N THR A 110 1.62 -4.27 5.87
CA THR A 110 2.77 -3.40 5.55
C THR A 110 2.35 -2.15 4.76
N TYR A 111 1.35 -2.33 3.88
CA TYR A 111 0.69 -1.27 3.14
C TYR A 111 -0.80 -1.44 3.32
N ASP A 112 -1.45 -0.57 4.07
CA ASP A 112 -2.91 -0.55 4.08
C ASP A 112 -3.45 0.87 4.24
N CYS A 113 -4.67 1.05 3.74
CA CYS A 113 -5.42 2.28 3.83
C CYS A 113 -6.84 1.92 4.22
N HIS A 114 -7.25 2.42 5.38
CA HIS A 114 -8.60 2.28 5.91
C HIS A 114 -9.29 3.63 5.82
N THR A 115 -10.38 3.69 5.08
CA THR A 115 -11.29 4.85 5.02
C THR A 115 -12.58 4.51 5.75
N THR A 116 -13.55 5.42 5.73
CA THR A 116 -14.85 5.18 6.38
C THR A 116 -15.61 4.01 5.77
N MET A 117 -15.38 3.63 4.51
CA MET A 117 -16.18 2.63 3.79
C MET A 117 -15.34 1.64 2.97
N GLN A 118 -14.02 1.69 3.12
CA GLN A 118 -13.12 0.91 2.27
C GLN A 118 -11.85 0.52 3.02
N LEU A 119 -11.41 -0.72 2.77
CA LEU A 119 -10.05 -1.18 3.02
C LEU A 119 -9.34 -1.38 1.68
N GLN A 120 -8.09 -0.94 1.59
CA GLN A 120 -7.21 -1.15 0.45
C GLN A 120 -5.85 -1.67 0.94
N THR A 121 -5.25 -2.64 0.25
CA THR A 121 -3.89 -3.14 0.53
C THR A 121 -3.26 -3.77 -0.71
N ILE A 122 -1.98 -4.11 -0.63
CA ILE A 122 -1.28 -4.89 -1.67
C ILE A 122 -0.59 -6.10 -1.05
N SER A 123 -0.44 -7.14 -1.87
CA SER A 123 0.41 -8.28 -1.57
C SER A 123 1.05 -8.78 -2.86
N GLY A 124 2.38 -8.72 -2.92
CA GLY A 124 3.13 -8.90 -4.16
C GLY A 124 2.59 -8.00 -5.27
N ASP A 125 2.29 -8.61 -6.42
CA ASP A 125 1.74 -7.97 -7.63
C ASP A 125 0.20 -7.87 -7.62
N THR A 126 -0.43 -8.05 -6.46
CA THR A 126 -1.89 -8.03 -6.34
C THR A 126 -2.36 -6.87 -5.46
N TYR A 127 -3.27 -6.07 -5.99
CA TYR A 127 -3.96 -5.00 -5.29
C TYR A 127 -5.35 -5.48 -4.85
N TYR A 128 -5.67 -5.29 -3.57
CA TYR A 128 -6.93 -5.68 -2.96
C TYR A 128 -7.69 -4.44 -2.52
N THR A 129 -8.98 -4.42 -2.80
CA THR A 129 -9.90 -3.50 -2.14
C THR A 129 -11.16 -4.19 -1.68
N VAL A 130 -11.60 -3.83 -0.47
CA VAL A 130 -12.87 -4.26 0.11
C VAL A 130 -13.69 -3.03 0.43
N VAL A 131 -14.79 -2.84 -0.29
CA VAL A 131 -15.79 -1.81 -0.02
C VAL A 131 -16.89 -2.41 0.84
N PHE A 132 -17.37 -1.65 1.82
CA PHE A 132 -18.45 -2.05 2.71
C PHE A 132 -19.48 -0.92 2.87
N GLU A 133 -20.76 -1.28 2.98
CA GLU A 133 -21.86 -0.30 2.95
C GLU A 133 -22.01 0.49 4.24
N LYS A 134 -21.71 -0.13 5.38
CA LYS A 134 -21.86 0.47 6.70
C LYS A 134 -20.58 1.22 7.09
N PRO A 135 -20.62 2.55 7.25
CA PRO A 135 -19.42 3.30 7.58
C PRO A 135 -18.80 2.88 8.92
N SER A 136 -17.47 2.73 8.95
CA SER A 136 -16.68 2.48 10.14
C SER A 136 -15.75 3.66 10.43
N LYS A 137 -15.63 4.06 11.70
CA LYS A 137 -14.61 5.05 12.14
C LYS A 137 -13.39 4.39 12.77
N GLU A 138 -13.41 3.07 12.86
CA GLU A 138 -12.34 2.21 13.38
C GLU A 138 -11.88 1.23 12.28
N ILE A 139 -10.80 0.50 12.54
CA ILE A 139 -10.36 -0.59 11.65
C ILE A 139 -11.47 -1.62 11.54
N ASN A 140 -11.98 -1.83 10.32
CA ASN A 140 -12.97 -2.86 10.03
C ASN A 140 -12.29 -4.23 9.93
N TYR A 141 -12.21 -4.95 11.05
CA TYR A 141 -11.56 -6.25 11.09
C TYR A 141 -12.26 -7.33 10.25
N ASP A 142 -13.56 -7.18 9.95
CA ASP A 142 -14.23 -8.11 9.05
C ASP A 142 -13.74 -7.94 7.61
N ALA A 143 -13.52 -6.71 7.15
CA ALA A 143 -12.86 -6.44 5.87
C ALA A 143 -11.41 -6.95 5.85
N VAL A 144 -10.65 -6.76 6.94
CA VAL A 144 -9.28 -7.33 7.09
C VAL A 144 -9.30 -8.85 6.94
N ASN A 145 -10.25 -9.50 7.60
CA ASN A 145 -10.37 -10.95 7.60
C ASN A 145 -10.74 -11.49 6.21
N LEU A 146 -11.62 -10.79 5.48
CA LEU A 146 -11.92 -11.10 4.07
C LEU A 146 -10.68 -10.95 3.18
N VAL A 147 -9.91 -9.87 3.32
CA VAL A 147 -8.64 -9.71 2.59
C VAL A 147 -7.70 -10.87 2.87
N LYS A 148 -7.47 -11.20 4.16
CA LYS A 148 -6.59 -12.32 4.54
C LYS A 148 -7.04 -13.64 3.95
N HIS A 149 -8.35 -13.89 3.94
CA HIS A 149 -8.93 -15.09 3.36
C HIS A 149 -8.59 -15.21 1.87
N TYR A 150 -8.84 -14.16 1.07
CA TYR A 150 -8.56 -14.18 -0.37
C TYR A 150 -7.08 -14.07 -0.73
N MET A 151 -6.23 -13.60 0.20
CA MET A 151 -4.78 -13.54 0.01
C MET A 151 -4.09 -14.91 0.08
N ILE A 152 -4.70 -15.94 0.67
CA ILE A 152 -4.06 -17.25 0.87
C ILE A 152 -3.62 -17.90 -0.45
N GLU A 153 -4.33 -17.63 -1.54
CA GLU A 153 -4.06 -18.17 -2.87
C GLU A 153 -3.04 -17.34 -3.68
N ALA A 154 -2.60 -16.20 -3.15
CA ALA A 154 -1.75 -15.28 -3.88
C ALA A 154 -0.27 -15.69 -3.84
N ASP A 155 0.38 -15.61 -4.99
CA ASP A 155 1.85 -15.68 -5.06
C ASP A 155 2.44 -14.41 -4.43
N THR A 156 3.02 -14.57 -3.24
CA THR A 156 3.65 -13.50 -2.46
C THR A 156 5.17 -13.50 -2.56
N SER A 157 5.74 -14.28 -3.49
CA SER A 157 7.20 -14.42 -3.64
C SER A 157 7.89 -13.12 -4.08
N ALA A 158 7.21 -12.28 -4.85
CA ALA A 158 7.69 -10.97 -5.24
C ALA A 158 7.24 -9.91 -4.24
N ILE A 159 8.17 -9.07 -3.76
CA ILE A 159 7.90 -8.04 -2.75
C ILE A 159 8.13 -6.66 -3.36
N PHE A 160 7.20 -5.74 -3.13
CA PHE A 160 7.39 -4.34 -3.49
C PHE A 160 8.48 -3.70 -2.63
N THR A 161 9.46 -3.06 -3.28
CA THR A 161 10.58 -2.38 -2.64
C THR A 161 10.58 -0.89 -2.95
N ILE A 162 10.77 -0.08 -1.91
CA ILE A 162 11.01 1.36 -2.05
C ILE A 162 12.51 1.57 -2.31
N PRO A 163 12.91 2.48 -3.23
CA PRO A 163 14.31 2.84 -3.42
C PRO A 163 14.98 3.21 -2.09
N GLU A 164 16.22 2.75 -1.87
CA GLU A 164 16.97 2.97 -0.62
C GLU A 164 17.06 4.46 -0.25
N GLN A 165 17.26 5.31 -1.26
CA GLN A 165 17.33 6.77 -1.14
C GLN A 165 16.06 7.40 -0.58
N LEU A 166 14.91 6.72 -0.71
CA LEU A 166 13.64 7.13 -0.14
C LEU A 166 13.33 6.38 1.16
N SER A 167 13.86 5.18 1.36
CA SER A 167 13.50 4.31 2.47
C SER A 167 13.73 4.94 3.86
N GLU A 168 14.75 5.79 3.99
CA GLU A 168 15.05 6.50 5.24
C GLU A 168 14.13 7.72 5.49
N ILE A 169 13.52 8.25 4.42
CA ILE A 169 12.72 9.49 4.47
C ILE A 169 11.22 9.18 4.56
N VAL A 170 10.78 8.04 4.01
CA VAL A 170 9.37 7.63 4.00
C VAL A 170 8.97 7.02 5.35
N ILE A 171 8.42 7.87 6.23
CA ILE A 171 7.90 7.45 7.53
C ILE A 171 6.57 6.71 7.38
N GLN A 172 5.60 7.34 6.71
CA GLN A 172 4.31 6.75 6.33
C GLN A 172 4.30 6.54 4.82
N LYS A 173 3.95 5.33 4.36
CA LYS A 173 3.97 4.96 2.95
C LYS A 173 2.61 5.26 2.34
N SER A 174 1.56 4.71 2.93
CA SER A 174 0.21 4.79 2.39
C SER A 174 -0.34 6.21 2.48
N GLY A 175 -0.86 6.71 1.35
CA GLY A 175 -1.31 8.10 1.18
C GLY A 175 -0.22 9.13 0.88
N LYS A 176 1.05 8.87 1.23
CA LYS A 176 2.15 9.84 1.09
C LYS A 176 3.08 9.55 -0.07
N LEU A 177 3.47 8.28 -0.21
CA LEU A 177 4.31 7.81 -1.29
C LEU A 177 3.42 7.45 -2.46
N LYS A 178 3.68 8.04 -3.63
CA LYS A 178 3.04 7.66 -4.89
C LYS A 178 4.08 7.05 -5.82
N PHE A 179 3.68 6.04 -6.58
CA PHE A 179 4.51 5.45 -7.63
C PHE A 179 3.83 5.65 -8.98
N MET A 180 4.57 6.16 -9.96
CA MET A 180 4.08 6.47 -11.31
C MET A 180 5.00 5.86 -12.37
N ARG A 181 4.41 5.36 -13.47
CA ARG A 181 5.16 4.72 -14.57
C ARG A 181 4.63 5.03 -15.97
N GLY A 182 4.10 6.23 -16.15
CA GLY A 182 3.59 6.70 -17.42
C GLY A 182 2.86 8.02 -17.28
N PRO A 183 2.38 8.59 -18.40
CA PRO A 183 1.73 9.89 -18.40
C PRO A 183 0.41 9.90 -17.62
N LEU A 184 -0.40 8.83 -17.67
CA LEU A 184 -1.69 8.80 -16.96
C LEU A 184 -1.48 8.75 -15.45
N ALA A 185 -0.51 7.96 -14.99
CA ALA A 185 -0.10 7.90 -13.61
C ALA A 185 0.39 9.25 -13.08
N VAL A 186 1.26 9.94 -13.83
CA VAL A 186 1.75 11.28 -13.45
C VAL A 186 0.58 12.26 -13.35
N LEU A 187 -0.31 12.28 -14.35
CA LEU A 187 -1.48 13.14 -14.34
C LEU A 187 -2.42 12.85 -13.16
N ALA A 188 -2.60 11.58 -12.78
CA ALA A 188 -3.47 11.18 -11.69
C ALA A 188 -2.86 11.46 -10.30
N ALA A 189 -1.56 11.25 -10.13
CA ALA A 189 -0.90 11.34 -8.84
C ALA A 189 -0.36 12.75 -8.54
N VAL A 190 0.36 13.34 -9.49
CA VAL A 190 1.11 14.61 -9.33
C VAL A 190 1.08 15.40 -10.65
N PRO A 191 -0.02 16.10 -10.97
CA PRO A 191 -0.18 16.82 -12.24
C PRO A 191 0.94 17.82 -12.54
N GLU A 192 1.54 18.43 -11.50
CA GLU A 192 2.63 19.41 -11.59
C GLU A 192 3.88 18.86 -12.30
N LEU A 193 4.05 17.53 -12.28
CA LEU A 193 5.17 16.83 -12.90
C LEU A 193 4.95 16.52 -14.39
N THR A 194 3.75 16.75 -14.95
CA THR A 194 3.39 16.35 -16.31
C THR A 194 4.36 16.88 -17.37
N ASP A 195 4.75 18.15 -17.28
CA ASP A 195 5.65 18.77 -18.26
C ASP A 195 7.07 18.23 -18.20
N TYR A 196 7.55 17.84 -17.02
CA TYR A 196 8.88 17.21 -16.84
C TYR A 196 8.97 15.87 -17.58
N PHE A 197 7.86 15.11 -17.59
CA PHE A 197 7.84 13.74 -18.10
C PHE A 197 7.19 13.59 -19.48
N LYS A 198 6.70 14.68 -20.07
CA LYS A 198 6.16 14.70 -21.43
C LYS A 198 7.17 14.09 -22.40
N ASN A 199 6.75 13.14 -23.23
CA ASN A 199 7.59 12.41 -24.20
C ASN A 199 8.70 11.53 -23.59
N LEU A 200 8.77 11.34 -22.27
CA LEU A 200 9.59 10.27 -21.70
C LEU A 200 8.79 8.97 -21.69
N THR A 201 9.51 7.86 -21.84
CA THR A 201 8.94 6.51 -21.78
C THR A 201 9.83 5.61 -20.94
N ASN A 202 9.30 4.50 -20.42
CA ASN A 202 10.07 3.51 -19.67
C ASN A 202 10.83 4.10 -18.48
N TYR A 203 10.13 4.92 -17.69
CA TYR A 203 10.64 5.49 -16.45
C TYR A 203 9.82 5.00 -15.26
N LYS A 204 10.40 5.17 -14.08
CA LYS A 204 9.74 4.98 -12.79
C LYS A 204 9.91 6.26 -11.97
N ILE A 205 8.84 6.72 -11.33
CA ILE A 205 8.91 7.85 -10.41
C ILE A 205 8.25 7.46 -9.09
N TRP A 206 8.93 7.78 -8.01
CA TRP A 206 8.33 7.82 -6.68
C TRP A 206 8.26 9.26 -6.23
N SER A 207 7.08 9.72 -5.82
CA SER A 207 6.94 11.06 -5.23
C SER A 207 6.53 10.94 -3.78
N LEU A 208 7.14 11.75 -2.93
CA LEU A 208 6.82 11.89 -1.52
C LEU A 208 6.42 13.34 -1.24
N LYS A 209 5.18 13.53 -0.78
CA LYS A 209 4.67 14.84 -0.39
C LYS A 209 5.00 15.13 1.07
N ASP A 210 5.72 16.22 1.33
CA ASP A 210 5.95 16.73 2.68
C ASP A 210 4.83 17.71 3.06
N GLU A 211 4.10 17.42 4.14
CA GLU A 211 3.02 18.29 4.62
C GLU A 211 3.52 19.53 5.35
N LYS A 212 4.77 19.53 5.84
CA LYS A 212 5.30 20.63 6.65
C LYS A 212 6.03 21.68 5.81
N SER A 213 6.77 21.25 4.79
CA SER A 213 7.62 22.15 4.01
C SER A 213 6.99 22.69 2.73
N HIS A 214 5.80 22.18 2.33
CA HIS A 214 5.20 22.37 0.99
C HIS A 214 6.09 21.90 -0.18
N ILE A 215 7.28 21.37 0.08
CA ILE A 215 8.25 20.94 -0.94
C ILE A 215 8.14 19.43 -1.09
N SER A 216 7.79 18.97 -2.27
CA SER A 216 7.71 17.53 -2.56
C SER A 216 9.05 17.01 -3.06
N LYS A 217 9.30 15.72 -2.88
CA LYS A 217 10.50 15.04 -3.38
C LYS A 217 10.10 14.01 -4.42
N ALA A 218 10.86 13.92 -5.50
CA ALA A 218 10.70 12.91 -6.53
C ALA A 218 12.01 12.14 -6.72
N PHE A 219 11.90 10.81 -6.70
CA PHE A 219 12.95 9.90 -7.14
C PHE A 219 12.56 9.40 -8.54
N PHE A 220 13.32 9.82 -9.55
CA PHE A 220 13.18 9.39 -10.93
C PHE A 220 14.21 8.31 -11.25
N TYR A 221 13.79 7.26 -11.93
CA TYR A 221 14.65 6.18 -12.43
C TYR A 221 14.37 5.92 -13.90
N SER A 222 15.43 5.80 -14.72
CA SER A 222 15.33 5.33 -16.09
C SER A 222 16.65 4.73 -16.56
N LYS A 223 16.58 3.60 -17.28
CA LYS A 223 17.74 3.02 -17.97
C LYS A 223 18.14 3.81 -19.22
N ASN A 224 17.33 4.76 -19.66
CA ASN A 224 17.64 5.62 -20.79
C ASN A 224 18.42 6.86 -20.31
N GLU A 225 19.70 6.92 -20.67
CA GLU A 225 20.60 8.04 -20.34
C GLU A 225 20.10 9.39 -20.89
N GLU A 226 19.44 9.37 -22.06
CA GLU A 226 18.83 10.57 -22.64
C GLU A 226 17.71 11.10 -21.76
N SER A 227 16.88 10.22 -21.17
CA SER A 227 15.83 10.61 -20.23
C SER A 227 16.40 11.27 -18.97
N ILE A 228 17.51 10.73 -18.43
CA ILE A 228 18.20 11.29 -17.26
C ILE A 228 18.76 12.67 -17.59
N THR A 229 19.47 12.80 -18.71
CA THR A 229 20.07 14.07 -19.14
C THR A 229 19.01 15.13 -19.41
N ARG A 230 17.93 14.75 -20.09
CA ARG A 230 16.80 15.63 -20.35
C ARG A 230 16.15 16.11 -19.06
N LEU A 231 15.77 15.21 -18.15
CA LEU A 231 15.14 15.61 -16.89
C LEU A 231 16.07 16.54 -16.10
N LYS A 232 17.36 16.19 -16.00
CA LYS A 232 18.34 17.03 -15.31
C LYS A 232 18.46 18.43 -15.91
N SER A 233 18.33 18.58 -17.23
CA SER A 233 18.35 19.89 -17.89
C SER A 233 17.14 20.78 -17.58
N LEU A 234 16.02 20.17 -17.14
CA LEU A 234 14.80 20.89 -16.75
C LEU A 234 14.80 21.31 -15.28
N LEU A 235 15.60 20.65 -14.44
CA LEU A 235 15.70 20.94 -13.00
C LEU A 235 16.59 22.15 -12.74
N ARG A 236 16.24 22.97 -11.75
CA ARG A 236 17.19 23.97 -11.23
C ARG A 236 18.29 23.24 -10.47
N PRO A 237 19.55 23.70 -10.52
CA PRO A 237 20.64 23.07 -9.77
C PRO A 237 20.38 22.96 -8.26
N SER A 238 19.60 23.88 -7.69
CA SER A 238 19.20 23.87 -6.28
C SER A 238 18.20 22.77 -5.92
N ASP A 239 17.44 22.29 -6.91
CA ASP A 239 16.38 21.30 -6.69
C ASP A 239 16.93 19.88 -6.71
N LEU A 240 18.11 19.67 -7.32
CA LEU A 240 18.75 18.35 -7.37
C LEU A 240 19.39 18.02 -6.01
N ILE A 241 18.87 17.00 -5.33
CA ILE A 241 19.35 16.55 -4.02
C ILE A 241 20.49 15.55 -4.19
N LEU A 242 20.25 14.46 -4.94
CA LEU A 242 21.21 13.39 -5.18
C LEU A 242 21.03 12.84 -6.61
N GLN A 243 22.07 12.18 -7.12
CA GLN A 243 22.01 11.50 -8.41
C GLN A 243 22.86 10.23 -8.42
N GLY A 244 22.44 9.28 -9.24
CA GLY A 244 23.24 8.15 -9.67
C GLY A 244 23.35 8.10 -11.19
N ASN A 245 23.78 6.97 -11.74
CA ASN A 245 23.92 6.80 -13.20
C ASN A 245 22.56 6.73 -13.90
N ASP A 246 21.57 6.10 -13.28
CA ASP A 246 20.25 5.80 -13.84
C ASP A 246 19.10 6.37 -13.00
N TRP A 247 19.40 7.25 -12.04
CA TRP A 247 18.39 7.89 -11.19
C TRP A 247 18.75 9.31 -10.74
N LEU A 248 17.71 10.09 -10.43
CA LEU A 248 17.79 11.44 -9.87
C LEU A 248 16.84 11.55 -8.68
N LEU A 249 17.27 12.18 -7.59
CA LEU A 249 16.44 12.58 -6.47
C LEU A 249 16.40 14.11 -6.41
N PHE A 250 15.21 14.70 -6.49
CA PHE A 250 15.05 16.15 -6.58
C PHE A 250 13.80 16.65 -5.86
N GLU A 251 13.78 17.94 -5.56
CA GLU A 251 12.64 18.68 -5.02
C GLU A 251 11.81 19.31 -6.14
N PHE A 252 10.50 19.42 -5.93
CA PHE A 252 9.57 20.08 -6.84
C PHE A 252 8.38 20.70 -6.11
#